data_AF-A0A7R9AX70-F1
#
_entry.id   AF-A0A7R9AX70-F1
#
_cell.length_a   1.000
_cell.length_b   1.000
_cell.length_c   1.000
_cell.angle_alpha   90.00
_cell.angle_beta   90.00
_cell.angle_gamma   90.00
#
_symmetry.space_group_name_H-M   'P 1'
#
loop_
_entity.id
_entity.type
_entity.pdbx_description
1 polymer ?
#
loop_
_entity_poly.entity_id
_entity_poly.type
_entity_poly.pdbx_seq_one_letter_code
_entity_poly.pdbx_strand_id
1 'polypeptide(L)'
;MSASSREAETTTRCDDELDFTEIVGFVTCLYGDFWWLACVLDSFEDKQEFKVSFLHPHGPAPSNFTYPTVPDILRVHRSSILTTVDPLTATGRVYTLTKAETENATRKLFAVKQIYQASQADVSVFDTLGKAPSLSNPHALRWYNHIKSLGDERKKLPGEKKIPSSLGAVANGSPAPAAKDDDDDVDLFGSDEEDDTEAAKVREERLKAYAEKKSKKPALIAKSSIVLDVKPWDDETDMKEMEAKVRTIVMDGLIWGASKLVPVGYGIHKLTIMCVVEDEKVSVDLLVEKIQDFEDFVQSVDIAAFNKI
;
A
#
# COMPACT_ATOMS: atom_id res chain seq x y z
N MET A 1 18.42 12.37 -56.21
CA MET A 1 17.05 12.75 -55.82
C MET A 1 16.49 11.65 -54.94
N SER A 2 16.04 12.05 -53.76
CA SER A 2 15.13 11.36 -52.83
C SER A 2 15.54 10.01 -52.24
N ALA A 3 16.12 10.05 -51.03
CA ALA A 3 15.84 9.06 -50.01
C ALA A 3 15.37 9.81 -48.75
N SER A 4 14.19 9.44 -48.28
CA SER A 4 13.45 10.01 -47.17
C SER A 4 14.14 9.70 -45.84
N SER A 5 14.61 10.73 -45.15
CA SER A 5 15.03 10.62 -43.75
C SER A 5 13.79 10.75 -42.86
N ARG A 6 13.28 9.63 -42.35
CA ARG A 6 12.48 9.61 -41.13
C ARG A 6 13.45 9.50 -39.97
N GLU A 7 13.62 10.60 -39.24
CA GLU A 7 14.37 10.64 -37.99
C GLU A 7 13.62 9.78 -36.95
N ALA A 8 14.30 8.73 -36.46
CA ALA A 8 13.86 7.96 -35.31
C ALA A 8 14.15 8.80 -34.06
N GLU A 9 13.10 9.17 -33.36
CA GLU A 9 13.14 9.87 -32.08
C GLU A 9 13.60 8.87 -31.02
N THR A 10 14.92 8.78 -30.82
CA THR A 10 15.53 7.97 -29.75
C THR A 10 15.21 8.62 -28.42
N THR A 11 14.10 8.21 -27.82
CA THR A 11 13.80 8.43 -26.41
C THR A 11 14.85 7.67 -25.60
N THR A 12 15.85 8.38 -25.08
CA THR A 12 16.74 7.88 -24.03
C THR A 12 15.94 7.73 -22.74
N ARG A 13 15.16 6.65 -22.66
CA ARG A 13 14.72 6.08 -21.38
C ARG A 13 15.98 5.55 -20.69
N CYS A 14 16.12 5.83 -19.41
CA CYS A 14 17.17 5.20 -18.59
C CYS A 14 16.81 3.72 -18.44
N ASP A 15 17.19 2.91 -19.44
CA ASP A 15 17.03 1.46 -19.47
C ASP A 15 18.05 0.81 -18.51
N ASP A 16 17.70 0.80 -17.22
CA ASP A 16 18.36 0.05 -16.15
C ASP A 16 17.28 -0.63 -15.26
N GLU A 17 16.11 -0.92 -15.84
CA GLU A 17 15.08 -1.76 -15.21
C GLU A 17 15.54 -3.22 -15.29
N LEU A 18 16.06 -3.76 -14.19
CA LEU A 18 16.41 -5.18 -14.06
C LEU A 18 15.18 -6.04 -14.33
N ASP A 19 15.24 -6.90 -15.34
CA ASP A 19 14.12 -7.77 -15.71
C ASP A 19 13.78 -8.74 -14.56
N PHE A 20 12.48 -9.03 -14.39
CA PHE A 20 11.98 -9.90 -13.31
C PHE A 20 12.69 -11.26 -13.28
N THR A 21 13.07 -11.78 -14.45
CA THR A 21 13.77 -13.05 -14.63
C THR A 21 15.25 -13.01 -14.27
N GLU A 22 15.86 -11.81 -14.21
CA GLU A 22 17.26 -11.64 -13.82
C GLU A 22 17.43 -11.52 -12.29
N ILE A 23 16.35 -11.23 -11.58
CA ILE A 23 16.32 -11.06 -10.13
C ILE A 23 16.24 -12.45 -9.46
N VAL A 24 17.36 -13.17 -9.47
CA VAL A 24 17.52 -14.50 -8.86
C VAL A 24 18.82 -14.55 -8.06
N GLY A 25 18.81 -15.24 -6.92
CA GLY A 25 19.99 -15.40 -6.07
C GLY A 25 20.20 -14.20 -5.14
N PHE A 26 21.41 -13.63 -5.13
CA PHE A 26 21.75 -12.53 -4.23
C PHE A 26 21.50 -11.17 -4.87
N VAL A 27 20.91 -10.26 -4.10
CA VAL A 27 20.52 -8.93 -4.55
C VAL A 27 20.88 -7.89 -3.50
N THR A 28 21.10 -6.65 -3.92
CA THR A 28 21.11 -5.50 -3.01
C THR A 28 19.72 -4.89 -2.98
N CYS A 29 19.16 -4.74 -1.78
CA CYS A 29 17.81 -4.26 -1.56
C CYS A 29 17.82 -3.05 -0.62
N LEU A 30 16.97 -2.07 -0.91
CA LEU A 30 16.70 -0.94 -0.04
C LEU A 30 15.88 -1.41 1.16
N TYR A 31 16.36 -1.12 2.36
CA TYR A 31 15.61 -1.32 3.61
C TYR A 31 15.88 -0.16 4.56
N GLY A 32 14.82 0.58 4.89
CA GLY A 32 14.93 1.87 5.56
C GLY A 32 15.72 2.86 4.71
N ASP A 33 16.78 3.42 5.31
CA ASP A 33 17.64 4.43 4.67
C ASP A 33 18.91 3.87 4.03
N PHE A 34 19.13 2.55 4.12
CA PHE A 34 20.37 1.90 3.68
C PHE A 34 20.05 0.78 2.68
N TRP A 35 21.07 0.38 1.90
CA TRP A 35 21.00 -0.83 1.10
C TRP A 35 21.62 -1.98 1.87
N TRP A 36 21.06 -3.17 1.67
CA TRP A 36 21.44 -4.40 2.36
C TRP A 36 21.58 -5.53 1.35
N LEU A 37 22.43 -6.50 1.67
CA LEU A 37 22.50 -7.73 0.90
C LEU A 37 21.33 -8.65 1.30
N ALA A 38 20.63 -9.19 0.32
CA ALA A 38 19.53 -10.11 0.51
C ALA A 38 19.60 -11.27 -0.49
N CYS A 39 18.99 -12.40 -0.15
CA CYS A 39 18.83 -13.55 -1.02
C CYS A 39 17.35 -13.70 -1.39
N VAL A 40 17.05 -13.79 -2.68
CA VAL A 40 15.69 -13.99 -3.18
C VAL A 40 15.27 -15.44 -2.92
N LEU A 41 14.16 -15.60 -2.20
CA LEU A 41 13.59 -16.92 -1.87
C LEU A 41 12.45 -17.30 -2.82
N ASP A 42 11.50 -16.39 -3.03
CA ASP A 42 10.35 -16.58 -3.93
C ASP A 42 10.08 -15.28 -4.70
N SER A 43 9.61 -15.38 -5.94
CA SER A 43 9.16 -14.25 -6.76
C SER A 43 7.65 -14.33 -7.02
N PHE A 44 6.97 -13.19 -6.96
CA PHE A 44 5.54 -13.05 -7.20
C PHE A 44 5.31 -12.02 -8.31
N GLU A 45 5.31 -12.49 -9.55
CA GLU A 45 5.24 -11.65 -10.75
C GLU A 45 3.93 -10.85 -10.82
N ASP A 46 2.80 -11.46 -10.43
CA ASP A 46 1.47 -10.82 -10.41
C ASP A 46 1.42 -9.53 -9.57
N LYS A 47 2.24 -9.47 -8.51
CA LYS A 47 2.25 -8.36 -7.55
C LYS A 47 3.51 -7.51 -7.63
N GLN A 48 4.43 -7.84 -8.53
CA GLN A 48 5.74 -7.22 -8.60
C GLN A 48 6.52 -7.30 -7.27
N GLU A 49 6.32 -8.38 -6.50
CA GLU A 49 6.89 -8.58 -5.18
C GLU A 49 7.90 -9.74 -5.18
N PHE A 50 8.92 -9.62 -4.34
CA PHE A 50 9.89 -10.67 -4.07
C PHE A 50 9.92 -10.94 -2.58
N LYS A 51 9.92 -12.20 -2.20
CA LYS A 51 10.22 -12.62 -0.83
C LYS A 51 11.72 -12.80 -0.74
N VAL A 52 12.36 -11.95 0.05
CA VAL A 52 13.81 -11.93 0.22
C VAL A 52 14.15 -12.21 1.68
N SER A 53 15.22 -12.97 1.89
CA SER A 53 15.87 -13.09 3.19
C SER A 53 17.02 -12.09 3.23
N PHE A 54 16.95 -11.10 4.10
CA PHE A 54 18.10 -10.24 4.33
C PHE A 54 19.24 -11.08 4.92
N LEU A 55 20.47 -10.77 4.49
CA LEU A 55 21.67 -11.39 5.00
C LEU A 55 22.31 -10.44 6.01
N HIS A 56 22.95 -11.02 7.02
CA HIS A 56 23.66 -10.25 8.04
C HIS A 56 24.66 -9.30 7.35
N PRO A 57 24.65 -8.00 7.67
CA PRO A 57 25.52 -7.05 7.00
C PRO A 57 26.98 -7.37 7.30
N HIS A 58 27.83 -7.28 6.28
CA HIS A 58 29.20 -6.82 6.48
C HIS A 58 29.25 -5.34 6.10
N GLY A 59 29.60 -4.47 7.06
CA GLY A 59 29.65 -3.02 6.87
C GLY A 59 29.25 -2.28 8.14
N PRO A 60 29.51 -0.96 8.25
CA PRO A 60 29.20 -0.19 9.45
C PRO A 60 27.68 -0.03 9.57
N ALA A 61 27.02 -1.05 10.10
CA ALA A 61 25.70 -0.88 10.67
C ALA A 61 25.84 0.21 11.75
N PRO A 62 24.92 1.20 11.80
CA PRO A 62 24.88 2.12 12.93
C PRO A 62 24.93 1.30 14.22
N SER A 63 25.70 1.74 15.23
CA SER A 63 25.90 1.00 16.48
C SER A 63 24.61 0.59 17.20
N ASN A 64 23.49 1.22 16.83
CA ASN A 64 22.16 1.01 17.39
C ASN A 64 21.28 0.06 16.56
N PHE A 65 21.77 -0.43 15.42
CA PHE A 65 21.02 -1.37 14.59
C PHE A 65 21.29 -2.80 15.07
N THR A 66 20.33 -3.36 15.81
CA THR A 66 20.34 -4.77 16.21
C THR A 66 19.55 -5.57 15.19
N TYR A 67 20.23 -6.46 14.47
CA TYR A 67 19.57 -7.38 13.54
C TYR A 67 18.73 -8.40 14.34
N PRO A 68 17.51 -8.75 13.90
CA PRO A 68 16.68 -9.74 14.57
C PRO A 68 17.37 -11.11 14.64
N THR A 69 17.19 -11.86 15.73
CA THR A 69 17.70 -13.23 15.89
C THR A 69 16.92 -14.28 15.07
N VAL A 70 15.81 -13.88 14.47
CA VAL A 70 14.96 -14.68 13.56
C VAL A 70 15.33 -14.31 12.11
N PRO A 71 15.35 -15.27 11.15
CA PRO A 71 15.61 -14.93 9.75
C PRO A 71 14.66 -13.82 9.27
N ASP A 72 15.23 -12.69 8.85
CA ASP A 72 14.49 -11.50 8.42
C ASP A 72 14.03 -11.69 6.97
N ILE A 73 12.93 -12.45 6.83
CA ILE A 73 12.28 -12.76 5.56
C ILE A 73 11.16 -11.75 5.34
N LEU A 74 11.35 -10.86 4.38
CA LEU A 74 10.41 -9.79 4.06
C LEU A 74 9.95 -9.88 2.61
N ARG A 75 8.75 -9.36 2.34
CA ARG A 75 8.28 -9.12 0.98
C ARG A 75 8.65 -7.70 0.59
N VAL A 76 9.39 -7.57 -0.50
CA VAL A 76 9.86 -6.29 -1.04
C VAL A 76 9.34 -6.13 -2.47
N HIS A 77 8.90 -4.92 -2.80
CA HIS A 77 8.48 -4.58 -4.16
C HIS A 77 9.70 -4.50 -5.09
N ARG A 78 9.53 -4.75 -6.40
CA ARG A 78 10.60 -4.68 -7.41
C ARG A 78 11.39 -3.38 -7.32
N SER A 79 10.72 -2.26 -7.07
CA SER A 79 11.35 -0.93 -6.95
C SER A 79 12.37 -0.80 -5.81
N SER A 80 12.33 -1.70 -4.82
CA SER A 80 13.27 -1.72 -3.71
C SER A 80 14.54 -2.51 -4.04
N ILE A 81 14.57 -3.27 -5.13
CA ILE A 81 15.73 -4.05 -5.58
C ILE A 81 16.62 -3.14 -6.42
N LEU A 82 17.89 -3.01 -6.03
CA LEU A 82 18.83 -2.08 -6.65
C LEU A 82 19.69 -2.79 -7.71
N THR A 83 20.38 -3.85 -7.32
CA THR A 83 21.26 -4.64 -8.23
C THR A 83 21.22 -6.12 -7.88
N THR A 84 21.40 -6.97 -8.89
CA THR A 84 21.80 -8.37 -8.71
C THR A 84 23.31 -8.41 -8.44
N VAL A 85 23.75 -9.32 -7.57
CA VAL A 85 25.15 -9.46 -7.15
C VAL A 85 25.50 -10.93 -6.99
N ASP A 86 26.76 -11.29 -7.15
CA ASP A 86 27.25 -12.66 -6.93
C ASP A 86 28.36 -12.66 -5.87
N PRO A 87 27.99 -12.65 -4.57
CA PRO A 87 28.95 -12.48 -3.50
C PRO A 87 29.88 -13.70 -3.39
N LEU A 88 31.19 -13.45 -3.40
CA LEU A 88 32.18 -14.49 -3.18
C LEU A 88 32.22 -14.89 -1.71
N THR A 89 32.28 -16.19 -1.43
CA THR A 89 32.49 -16.73 -0.10
C THR A 89 33.74 -17.60 -0.04
N ALA A 90 34.79 -17.15 0.65
CA ALA A 90 36.00 -17.98 0.82
C ALA A 90 35.76 -19.21 1.73
N THR A 91 34.79 -19.12 2.66
CA THR A 91 34.51 -20.15 3.67
C THR A 91 33.01 -20.49 3.80
N GLY A 92 32.16 -19.95 2.92
CA GLY A 92 30.70 -20.07 2.99
C GLY A 92 30.04 -19.33 4.17
N ARG A 93 30.81 -18.60 5.00
CA ARG A 93 30.33 -17.91 6.21
C ARG A 93 30.39 -16.38 6.14
N VAL A 94 31.17 -15.84 5.21
CA VAL A 94 31.35 -14.39 5.03
C VAL A 94 31.18 -14.08 3.56
N TYR A 95 30.22 -13.21 3.27
CA TYR A 95 29.94 -12.70 1.92
C TYR A 95 30.75 -11.43 1.73
N THR A 96 31.57 -11.39 0.68
CA THR A 96 32.29 -10.17 0.28
C THR A 96 31.83 -9.73 -1.10
N LEU A 97 31.27 -8.53 -1.18
CA LEU A 97 30.99 -7.86 -2.45
C LEU A 97 32.25 -7.19 -2.97
N THR A 98 32.39 -7.12 -4.28
CA THR A 98 33.44 -6.33 -4.90
C THR A 98 33.21 -4.83 -4.67
N LYS A 99 34.29 -4.04 -4.75
CA LYS A 99 34.22 -2.59 -4.61
C LYS A 99 33.28 -1.96 -5.66
N ALA A 100 33.30 -2.49 -6.88
CA ALA A 100 32.45 -2.02 -7.97
C ALA A 100 30.95 -2.28 -7.71
N GLU A 101 30.58 -3.47 -7.21
CA GLU A 101 29.19 -3.78 -6.83
C GLU A 101 28.69 -2.88 -5.69
N THR A 102 29.56 -2.65 -4.70
CA THR A 102 29.28 -1.78 -3.55
C THR A 102 29.03 -0.32 -3.99
N GLU A 103 29.88 0.20 -4.89
CA GLU A 103 29.73 1.54 -5.45
C GLU A 103 28.47 1.66 -6.32
N ASN A 104 28.15 0.63 -7.12
CA ASN A 104 26.95 0.62 -7.95
C ASN A 104 25.66 0.60 -7.12
N ALA A 105 25.59 -0.27 -6.10
CA ALA A 105 24.45 -0.33 -5.18
C ALA A 105 24.27 1.01 -4.44
N THR A 106 25.36 1.61 -3.98
CA THR A 106 25.33 2.92 -3.32
C THR A 106 24.85 4.02 -4.28
N ARG A 107 25.35 4.05 -5.52
CA ARG A 107 24.91 4.99 -6.55
C ARG A 107 23.42 4.83 -6.87
N LYS A 108 22.93 3.59 -7.02
CA LYS A 108 21.50 3.31 -7.25
C LYS A 108 20.65 3.70 -6.04
N LEU A 109 21.10 3.47 -4.80
CA LEU A 109 20.43 3.98 -3.60
C LEU A 109 20.28 5.50 -3.64
N PHE A 110 21.36 6.22 -3.97
CA PHE A 110 21.30 7.68 -4.14
C PHE A 110 20.33 8.09 -5.23
N ALA A 111 20.32 7.43 -6.38
CA ALA A 111 19.39 7.72 -7.47
C ALA A 111 17.92 7.49 -7.04
N VAL A 112 17.62 6.38 -6.37
CA VAL A 112 16.28 6.09 -5.84
C VAL A 112 15.85 7.15 -4.82
N LYS A 113 16.73 7.55 -3.89
CA LYS A 113 16.42 8.63 -2.94
C LYS A 113 16.18 9.97 -3.64
N GLN A 114 16.89 10.26 -4.72
CA GLN A 114 16.69 11.48 -5.51
C GLN A 114 15.34 11.48 -6.25
N ILE A 115 14.84 10.31 -6.71
CA ILE A 115 13.52 10.19 -7.36
C ILE A 115 12.37 10.58 -6.41
N TYR A 116 12.52 10.36 -5.10
CA TYR A 116 11.50 10.69 -4.10
C TYR A 116 11.71 12.04 -3.40
N GLN A 117 12.73 12.81 -3.79
CA GLN A 117 13.02 14.12 -3.21
C GLN A 117 12.49 15.23 -4.12
N ALA A 118 11.89 16.26 -3.51
CA ALA A 118 11.53 17.47 -4.23
C ALA A 118 12.76 18.07 -4.94
N SER A 119 12.58 18.47 -6.19
CA SER A 119 13.66 18.97 -7.06
C SER A 119 13.48 20.45 -7.38
N GLN A 120 14.48 21.08 -8.01
CA GLN A 120 14.34 22.44 -8.54
C GLN A 120 13.26 22.57 -9.62
N ALA A 121 12.88 21.48 -10.29
CA ALA A 121 11.75 21.48 -11.23
C ALA A 121 10.43 21.69 -10.47
N ASP A 122 10.26 21.07 -9.30
CA ASP A 122 9.07 21.25 -8.45
C ASP A 122 8.93 22.68 -7.94
N VAL A 123 10.05 23.33 -7.63
CA VAL A 123 10.06 24.76 -7.25
C VAL A 123 9.56 25.62 -8.41
N SER A 124 10.01 25.34 -9.64
CA SER A 124 9.55 26.09 -10.82
C SER A 124 8.05 25.92 -11.09
N VAL A 125 7.51 24.71 -10.93
CA VAL A 125 6.08 24.44 -11.09
C VAL A 125 5.28 25.04 -9.93
N PHE A 126 5.82 25.06 -8.71
CA PHE A 126 5.17 25.70 -7.57
C PHE A 126 5.07 27.21 -7.75
N ASP A 127 6.15 27.83 -8.22
CA ASP A 127 6.22 29.28 -8.47
C ASP A 127 5.27 29.69 -9.62
N THR A 128 5.12 28.86 -10.66
CA THR A 128 4.17 29.13 -11.77
C THR A 128 2.71 28.95 -11.36
N LEU A 129 2.40 28.00 -10.48
CA LEU A 129 1.03 27.73 -10.06
C LEU A 129 0.48 28.83 -9.15
N GLY A 130 1.32 29.40 -8.28
CA GLY A 130 1.03 30.56 -7.43
C GLY A 130 0.01 30.31 -6.31
N LYS A 131 -1.19 29.81 -6.62
CA LYS A 131 -2.28 29.51 -5.69
C LYS A 131 -2.42 28.01 -5.45
N ALA A 132 -2.96 27.65 -4.28
CA ALA A 132 -3.23 26.26 -3.93
C ALA A 132 -4.27 25.64 -4.89
N PRO A 133 -4.05 24.42 -5.39
CA PRO A 133 -5.04 23.64 -6.13
C PRO A 133 -6.33 23.42 -5.34
N SER A 134 -7.46 23.22 -6.02
CA SER A 134 -8.72 22.87 -5.36
C SER A 134 -8.70 21.47 -4.74
N LEU A 135 -9.59 21.23 -3.76
CA LEU A 135 -9.77 19.92 -3.11
C LEU A 135 -10.18 18.80 -4.09
N SER A 136 -10.63 19.16 -5.29
CA SER A 136 -10.93 18.22 -6.37
C SER A 136 -9.69 17.48 -6.89
N ASN A 137 -8.48 17.99 -6.63
CA ASN A 137 -7.21 17.38 -7.02
C ASN A 137 -6.34 17.08 -5.79
N PRO A 138 -6.66 16.02 -5.02
CA PRO A 138 -6.02 15.75 -3.72
C PRO A 138 -4.51 15.51 -3.84
N HIS A 139 -4.05 14.89 -4.92
CA HIS A 139 -2.63 14.63 -5.15
C HIS A 139 -1.84 15.91 -5.46
N ALA A 140 -2.39 16.80 -6.29
CA ALA A 140 -1.78 18.08 -6.60
C ALA A 140 -1.75 18.99 -5.36
N LEU A 141 -2.83 19.00 -4.57
CA LEU A 141 -2.88 19.73 -3.31
C LEU A 141 -1.87 19.21 -2.28
N ARG A 142 -1.74 17.88 -2.15
CA ARG A 142 -0.73 17.24 -1.28
C ARG A 142 0.69 17.64 -1.69
N TRP A 143 0.99 17.57 -2.98
CA TRP A 143 2.28 18.02 -3.52
C TRP A 143 2.51 19.52 -3.27
N TYR A 144 1.53 20.37 -3.56
CA TYR A 144 1.64 21.82 -3.34
C TYR A 144 1.89 22.15 -1.86
N ASN A 145 1.19 21.49 -0.94
CA ASN A 145 1.40 21.66 0.50
C ASN A 145 2.77 21.14 0.95
N HIS A 146 3.24 20.02 0.38
CA HIS A 146 4.56 19.47 0.65
C HIS A 146 5.66 20.44 0.21
N ILE A 147 5.62 20.91 -1.04
CA ILE A 147 6.58 21.93 -1.52
C ILE A 147 6.42 23.22 -0.71
N LYS A 148 5.19 23.63 -0.37
CA LYS A 148 4.94 24.81 0.47
C LYS A 148 5.69 24.73 1.80
N SER A 149 5.66 23.57 2.46
CA SER A 149 6.29 23.36 3.76
C SER A 149 7.82 23.49 3.75
N LEU A 150 8.47 23.24 2.60
CA LEU A 150 9.93 23.32 2.45
C LEU A 150 10.48 24.75 2.48
N GLY A 151 9.63 25.79 2.45
CA GLY A 151 10.03 27.19 2.65
C GLY A 151 11.30 27.61 1.88
N ASP A 152 12.31 28.09 2.62
CA ASP A 152 13.62 28.50 2.07
C ASP A 152 14.55 27.34 1.69
N GLU A 153 14.30 26.13 2.19
CA GLU A 153 15.09 24.94 1.86
C GLU A 153 14.91 24.52 0.40
N ARG A 154 13.86 25.02 -0.26
CA ARG A 154 13.65 24.90 -1.72
C ARG A 154 14.84 25.38 -2.55
N LYS A 155 15.61 26.35 -2.06
CA LYS A 155 16.82 26.86 -2.75
C LYS A 155 17.99 25.87 -2.73
N LYS A 156 17.96 24.89 -1.81
CA LYS A 156 18.99 23.86 -1.63
C LYS A 156 18.62 22.53 -2.28
N LEU A 157 17.43 22.43 -2.88
CA LEU A 157 16.99 21.20 -3.54
C LEU A 157 17.88 20.89 -4.75
N PRO A 158 18.15 19.61 -5.02
CA PRO A 158 18.95 19.18 -6.17
C PRO A 158 18.19 19.38 -7.50
N GLY A 159 18.93 19.50 -8.61
CA GLY A 159 18.40 19.59 -9.98
C GLY A 159 18.46 20.99 -10.61
N GLU A 160 17.98 21.10 -11.84
CA GLU A 160 17.90 22.36 -12.59
C GLU A 160 16.52 23.00 -12.48
N LYS A 161 16.46 24.34 -12.35
CA LYS A 161 15.21 25.11 -12.40
C LYS A 161 14.70 25.20 -13.84
N LYS A 162 14.10 24.12 -14.34
CA LYS A 162 13.43 24.08 -15.64
C LYS A 162 12.04 23.51 -15.46
N ILE A 163 11.07 24.17 -16.09
CA ILE A 163 9.72 23.63 -16.19
C ILE A 163 9.81 22.40 -17.12
N PRO A 164 9.34 21.21 -16.68
CA PRO A 164 9.36 20.02 -17.51
C PRO A 164 8.66 20.27 -18.84
N SER A 165 9.30 19.92 -19.96
CA SER A 165 8.75 20.15 -21.32
C SER A 165 7.40 19.46 -21.56
N SER A 166 7.05 18.45 -20.74
CA SER A 166 5.76 17.79 -20.72
C SER A 166 4.59 18.67 -20.24
N LEU A 167 4.88 19.83 -19.62
CA LEU A 167 3.90 20.81 -19.17
C LEU A 167 3.61 21.92 -20.21
N GLY A 168 4.15 21.82 -21.43
CA GLY A 168 3.74 22.55 -22.65
C GLY A 168 3.28 24.01 -22.49
N ALA A 169 4.09 24.95 -22.97
CA ALA A 169 3.84 26.39 -23.08
C ALA A 169 2.36 26.84 -23.11
N VAL A 170 1.84 27.33 -21.98
CA VAL A 170 0.69 28.25 -21.95
C VAL A 170 1.21 29.66 -21.75
N ALA A 171 1.61 30.28 -22.87
CA ALA A 171 1.88 31.71 -22.94
C ALA A 171 0.56 32.48 -22.97
N ASN A 172 0.45 33.48 -22.08
CA ASN A 172 -0.42 34.66 -22.12
C ASN A 172 -1.94 34.51 -22.33
N GLY A 173 -2.69 34.89 -21.29
CA GLY A 173 -4.11 35.26 -21.38
C GLY A 173 -4.64 35.81 -20.05
N SER A 174 -4.39 37.10 -19.79
CA SER A 174 -5.05 37.89 -18.73
C SER A 174 -6.59 37.96 -18.92
N PRO A 175 -7.35 38.30 -17.87
CA PRO A 175 -8.71 37.79 -17.62
C PRO A 175 -9.83 38.68 -18.18
N ALA A 176 -11.01 38.08 -18.42
CA ALA A 176 -12.28 38.78 -18.62
C ALA A 176 -13.45 37.89 -18.08
N PRO A 177 -14.60 38.48 -17.69
CA PRO A 177 -15.27 38.24 -16.42
C PRO A 177 -16.45 37.23 -16.44
N ALA A 178 -16.90 36.88 -15.24
CA ALA A 178 -18.07 36.07 -14.92
C ALA A 178 -19.42 36.75 -15.22
N ALA A 179 -20.44 35.97 -15.60
CA ALA A 179 -21.78 35.94 -14.97
C ALA A 179 -22.75 34.96 -15.66
N LYS A 180 -23.67 34.41 -14.83
CA LYS A 180 -24.92 33.64 -15.08
C LYS A 180 -24.72 32.15 -15.34
N ASP A 181 -25.13 31.21 -14.47
CA ASP A 181 -26.44 31.00 -13.82
C ASP A 181 -27.59 31.02 -14.83
N ASP A 182 -27.85 29.85 -15.42
CA ASP A 182 -29.20 29.46 -15.80
C ASP A 182 -29.34 27.94 -15.76
N ASP A 183 -30.52 27.59 -15.29
CA ASP A 183 -31.18 26.30 -15.14
C ASP A 183 -31.34 25.64 -16.52
N ASP A 184 -31.11 24.33 -16.65
CA ASP A 184 -31.77 23.47 -17.64
C ASP A 184 -31.34 22.02 -17.44
N ASP A 185 -32.05 21.39 -16.50
CA ASP A 185 -32.32 19.95 -16.47
C ASP A 185 -32.99 19.54 -17.79
N VAL A 186 -32.15 19.28 -18.80
CA VAL A 186 -32.56 18.74 -20.10
C VAL A 186 -32.93 17.26 -19.95
N ASP A 187 -34.11 17.01 -19.39
CA ASP A 187 -34.84 15.75 -19.57
C ASP A 187 -35.31 15.64 -21.03
N LEU A 188 -34.41 15.13 -21.87
CA LEU A 188 -34.60 14.97 -23.31
C LEU A 188 -35.39 13.70 -23.70
N PHE A 189 -36.09 13.06 -22.76
CA PHE A 189 -36.95 11.90 -23.04
C PHE A 189 -38.33 11.96 -22.36
N GLY A 190 -38.87 13.17 -22.18
CA GLY A 190 -40.26 13.39 -21.81
C GLY A 190 -41.21 13.44 -23.02
N SER A 191 -41.60 12.29 -23.56
CA SER A 191 -42.78 12.13 -24.43
C SER A 191 -43.24 10.68 -24.43
N ASP A 192 -44.12 10.29 -23.52
CA ASP A 192 -45.50 9.86 -23.84
C ASP A 192 -46.22 9.39 -22.56
N GLU A 193 -47.45 9.86 -22.40
CA GLU A 193 -48.31 9.72 -21.23
C GLU A 193 -49.48 8.81 -21.65
N GLU A 194 -49.49 7.54 -21.23
CA GLU A 194 -50.69 6.75 -20.83
C GLU A 194 -50.35 5.25 -20.64
N ASP A 195 -50.74 4.74 -19.47
CA ASP A 195 -51.00 3.34 -19.09
C ASP A 195 -49.89 2.27 -19.30
N ASP A 196 -49.24 1.83 -18.22
CA ASP A 196 -49.17 0.38 -17.92
C ASP A 196 -48.49 0.09 -16.57
N THR A 197 -49.24 -0.56 -15.67
CA THR A 197 -48.75 -1.07 -14.38
C THR A 197 -47.63 -2.13 -14.51
N GLU A 198 -47.37 -2.62 -15.73
CA GLU A 198 -46.25 -3.49 -16.06
C GLU A 198 -44.92 -2.74 -16.27
N ALA A 199 -44.95 -1.50 -16.79
CA ALA A 199 -43.75 -0.69 -16.99
C ALA A 199 -43.12 -0.26 -15.64
N ALA A 200 -43.94 -0.10 -14.60
CA ALA A 200 -43.47 0.13 -13.23
C ALA A 200 -42.69 -1.08 -12.68
N LYS A 201 -43.16 -2.31 -12.93
CA LYS A 201 -42.47 -3.54 -12.50
C LYS A 201 -41.17 -3.75 -13.27
N VAL A 202 -41.15 -3.49 -14.58
CA VAL A 202 -39.93 -3.56 -15.39
C VAL A 202 -38.94 -2.47 -14.97
N ARG A 203 -39.40 -1.28 -14.60
CA ARG A 203 -38.55 -0.22 -14.05
C ARG A 203 -38.02 -0.60 -12.67
N GLU A 204 -38.81 -1.25 -11.83
CA GLU A 204 -38.40 -1.73 -10.50
C GLU A 204 -37.42 -2.92 -10.58
N GLU A 205 -37.62 -3.85 -11.52
CA GLU A 205 -36.67 -4.92 -11.83
C GLU A 205 -35.38 -4.38 -12.44
N ARG A 206 -35.46 -3.37 -13.31
CA ARG A 206 -34.28 -2.66 -13.82
C ARG A 206 -33.55 -1.92 -12.71
N LEU A 207 -34.26 -1.29 -11.77
CA LEU A 207 -33.68 -0.60 -10.61
C LEU A 207 -33.06 -1.58 -9.60
N LYS A 208 -33.67 -2.76 -9.38
CA LYS A 208 -33.10 -3.85 -8.58
C LYS A 208 -31.87 -4.47 -9.25
N ALA A 209 -31.93 -4.70 -10.56
CA ALA A 209 -30.77 -5.16 -11.35
C ALA A 209 -29.67 -4.09 -11.42
N TYR A 210 -30.01 -2.79 -11.38
CA TYR A 210 -29.04 -1.70 -11.25
C TYR A 210 -28.49 -1.59 -9.82
N ALA A 211 -29.27 -1.85 -8.78
CA ALA A 211 -28.80 -1.89 -7.39
C ALA A 211 -27.83 -3.06 -7.16
N GLU A 212 -28.14 -4.25 -7.70
CA GLU A 212 -27.25 -5.43 -7.68
C GLU A 212 -26.00 -5.27 -8.56
N LYS A 213 -26.07 -4.46 -9.62
CA LYS A 213 -24.88 -4.09 -10.41
C LYS A 213 -24.08 -2.96 -9.79
N LYS A 214 -24.71 -2.10 -8.97
CA LYS A 214 -24.05 -1.02 -8.21
C LYS A 214 -23.41 -1.55 -6.91
N SER A 215 -23.94 -2.64 -6.34
CA SER A 215 -23.30 -3.39 -5.24
C SER A 215 -22.11 -4.24 -5.69
N LYS A 216 -21.96 -4.48 -7.00
CA LYS A 216 -20.77 -5.12 -7.61
C LYS A 216 -19.66 -4.14 -7.97
N LYS A 217 -19.84 -2.84 -7.76
CA LYS A 217 -18.68 -1.93 -7.68
C LYS A 217 -18.00 -2.26 -6.35
N PRO A 218 -16.68 -2.50 -6.31
CA PRO A 218 -15.99 -2.70 -5.05
C PRO A 218 -16.14 -1.40 -4.26
N ALA A 219 -17.07 -1.38 -3.33
CA ALA A 219 -17.07 -0.39 -2.26
C ALA A 219 -15.69 -0.47 -1.61
N LEU A 220 -15.15 0.65 -1.16
CA LEU A 220 -13.99 0.60 -0.27
C LEU A 220 -14.45 -0.09 1.02
N ILE A 221 -14.34 -1.43 1.04
CA ILE A 221 -14.66 -2.24 2.20
C ILE A 221 -13.59 -1.89 3.24
N ALA A 222 -13.92 -0.98 4.15
CA ALA A 222 -13.10 -0.71 5.31
C ALA A 222 -13.05 -1.98 6.14
N LYS A 223 -11.83 -2.49 6.36
CA LYS A 223 -11.62 -3.70 7.15
C LYS A 223 -10.98 -3.28 8.47
N SER A 224 -11.29 -3.99 9.54
CA SER A 224 -10.62 -3.82 10.82
C SER A 224 -10.02 -5.14 11.25
N SER A 225 -8.75 -5.11 11.64
CA SER A 225 -8.04 -6.20 12.27
C SER A 225 -8.14 -6.05 13.78
N ILE A 226 -8.77 -7.02 14.43
CA ILE A 226 -9.11 -7.00 15.85
C ILE A 226 -8.43 -8.17 16.54
N VAL A 227 -7.82 -7.91 17.68
CA VAL A 227 -7.22 -8.92 18.55
C VAL A 227 -8.10 -9.05 19.78
N LEU A 228 -8.70 -10.23 19.95
CA LEU A 228 -9.60 -10.57 21.05
C LEU A 228 -8.85 -11.47 22.04
N ASP A 229 -8.91 -11.12 23.33
CA ASP A 229 -8.43 -11.94 24.43
C ASP A 229 -9.64 -12.64 25.08
N VAL A 230 -9.71 -13.96 24.95
CA VAL A 230 -10.76 -14.81 25.54
C VAL A 230 -10.19 -15.44 26.81
N LYS A 231 -10.80 -15.14 27.95
CA LYS A 231 -10.41 -15.69 29.25
C LYS A 231 -11.28 -16.91 29.59
N PRO A 232 -10.68 -18.08 29.87
CA PRO A 232 -11.44 -19.23 30.34
C PRO A 232 -11.80 -19.09 31.83
N TRP A 233 -12.63 -20.00 32.32
CA TRP A 233 -12.98 -20.07 33.75
C TRP A 233 -11.84 -20.56 34.62
N ASP A 234 -11.13 -21.61 34.18
CA ASP A 234 -10.03 -22.22 34.95
C ASP A 234 -9.04 -22.98 34.05
N ASP A 235 -7.91 -23.43 34.63
CA ASP A 235 -6.82 -24.16 33.98
C ASP A 235 -7.20 -25.57 33.48
N GLU A 236 -8.31 -26.15 33.96
CA GLU A 236 -8.87 -27.42 33.46
C GLU A 236 -9.65 -27.27 32.13
N THR A 237 -9.92 -26.05 31.66
CA THR A 237 -10.70 -25.81 30.42
C THR A 237 -9.89 -26.19 29.19
N ASP A 238 -10.43 -27.01 28.27
CA ASP A 238 -9.74 -27.36 27.03
C ASP A 238 -9.67 -26.15 26.08
N MET A 239 -8.47 -25.55 26.02
CA MET A 239 -8.18 -24.38 25.20
C MET A 239 -8.31 -24.65 23.70
N LYS A 240 -8.10 -25.89 23.24
CA LYS A 240 -8.25 -26.25 21.82
C LYS A 240 -9.72 -26.37 21.43
N GLU A 241 -10.55 -26.91 22.32
CA GLU A 241 -12.00 -26.96 22.10
C GLU A 241 -12.62 -25.56 22.11
N MET A 242 -12.17 -24.70 23.03
CA MET A 242 -12.59 -23.30 23.05
C MET A 242 -12.23 -22.58 21.75
N GLU A 243 -11.00 -22.75 21.26
CA GLU A 243 -10.60 -22.18 19.97
C GLU A 243 -11.44 -22.73 18.81
N ALA A 244 -11.71 -24.05 18.78
CA ALA A 244 -12.51 -24.67 17.76
C ALA A 244 -13.94 -24.08 17.73
N LYS A 245 -14.56 -23.89 18.91
CA LYS A 245 -15.87 -23.25 19.07
C LYS A 245 -15.88 -21.81 18.59
N VAL A 246 -14.89 -21.00 18.96
CA VAL A 246 -14.76 -19.61 18.48
C VAL A 246 -14.67 -19.59 16.94
N ARG A 247 -13.89 -20.49 16.34
CA ARG A 247 -13.77 -20.61 14.88
C ARG A 247 -15.06 -21.10 14.18
N THR A 248 -16.00 -21.73 14.88
CA THR A 248 -17.30 -22.10 14.30
C THR A 248 -18.21 -20.92 14.01
N ILE A 249 -17.94 -19.75 14.61
CA ILE A 249 -18.68 -18.53 14.30
C ILE A 249 -18.32 -18.10 12.88
N VAL A 250 -19.26 -18.27 11.95
CA VAL A 250 -19.16 -17.82 10.56
C VAL A 250 -20.13 -16.66 10.35
N MET A 251 -19.61 -15.51 9.92
CA MET A 251 -20.37 -14.34 9.52
C MET A 251 -19.86 -13.83 8.17
N ASP A 252 -20.73 -13.20 7.37
CA ASP A 252 -20.30 -12.56 6.12
C ASP A 252 -19.39 -11.36 6.44
N GLY A 253 -18.13 -11.43 5.98
CA GLY A 253 -17.10 -10.42 6.25
C GLY A 253 -16.24 -10.69 7.49
N LEU A 254 -16.41 -11.83 8.19
CA LEU A 254 -15.54 -12.25 9.30
C LEU A 254 -14.51 -13.29 8.84
N ILE A 255 -13.23 -13.01 9.07
CA ILE A 255 -12.12 -13.91 8.78
C ILE A 255 -11.30 -14.14 10.05
N TRP A 256 -11.19 -15.40 10.48
CA TRP A 256 -10.34 -15.78 11.61
C TRP A 256 -8.87 -15.84 11.20
N GLY A 257 -8.00 -15.23 12.01
CA GLY A 257 -6.56 -15.18 11.83
C GLY A 257 -5.81 -16.17 12.74
N ALA A 258 -4.58 -15.80 13.08
CA ALA A 258 -3.76 -16.58 14.01
C ALA A 258 -4.27 -16.46 15.45
N SER A 259 -4.15 -17.55 16.19
CA SER A 259 -4.42 -17.65 17.62
C SER A 259 -3.12 -17.96 18.36
N LYS A 260 -3.00 -17.47 19.60
CA LYS A 260 -1.90 -17.80 20.51
C LYS A 260 -2.43 -17.93 21.93
N LEU A 261 -1.82 -18.83 22.71
CA LEU A 261 -2.08 -18.95 24.14
C LEU A 261 -1.06 -18.10 24.89
N VAL A 262 -1.54 -17.20 25.73
CA VAL A 262 -0.69 -16.33 26.55
C VAL A 262 -0.90 -16.68 28.02
N PRO A 263 0.15 -17.05 28.78
CA PRO A 263 0.03 -17.34 30.19
C PRO A 263 -0.29 -16.06 30.98
N VAL A 264 -1.30 -16.12 31.85
CA VAL A 264 -1.70 -14.99 32.72
C VAL A 264 -1.19 -15.21 34.16
N GLY A 265 -1.03 -16.46 34.57
CA GLY A 265 -0.51 -16.87 35.87
C GLY A 265 -1.29 -18.04 36.45
N TYR A 266 -0.74 -18.73 37.45
CA TYR A 266 -1.42 -19.81 38.18
C TYR A 266 -1.96 -20.95 37.30
N GLY A 267 -1.27 -21.30 36.20
CA GLY A 267 -1.73 -22.34 35.26
C GLY A 267 -2.76 -21.86 34.24
N ILE A 268 -3.37 -20.69 34.44
CA ILE A 268 -4.39 -20.13 33.55
C ILE A 268 -3.74 -19.44 32.35
N HIS A 269 -4.20 -19.82 31.17
CA HIS A 269 -3.80 -19.25 29.89
C HIS A 269 -5.00 -18.53 29.27
N LYS A 270 -4.79 -17.34 28.69
CA LYS A 270 -5.80 -16.67 27.86
C LYS A 270 -5.56 -17.00 26.39
N LEU A 271 -6.64 -17.13 25.63
CA LEU A 271 -6.58 -17.30 24.18
C LEU A 271 -6.62 -15.91 23.54
N THR A 272 -5.51 -15.50 22.94
CA THR A 272 -5.45 -14.31 22.09
C THR A 272 -5.69 -14.73 20.65
N ILE A 273 -6.82 -14.34 20.07
CA ILE A 273 -7.20 -14.66 18.68
C ILE A 273 -7.33 -13.39 17.83
N MET A 274 -6.76 -13.42 16.63
CA MET A 274 -6.91 -12.34 15.65
C MET A 274 -8.09 -12.61 14.74
N CYS A 275 -8.84 -11.58 14.39
CA CYS A 275 -9.87 -11.63 13.35
C CYS A 275 -9.84 -10.38 12.48
N VAL A 276 -10.26 -10.51 11.23
CA VAL A 276 -10.46 -9.39 10.30
C VAL A 276 -11.95 -9.31 10.02
N VAL A 277 -12.54 -8.14 10.27
CA VAL A 277 -13.96 -7.87 10.06
C VAL A 277 -14.16 -6.78 9.00
N GLU A 278 -15.23 -6.89 8.23
CA GLU A 278 -15.73 -5.81 7.37
C GLU A 278 -16.63 -4.89 8.20
N ASP A 279 -16.21 -3.65 8.43
CA ASP A 279 -16.86 -2.71 9.36
C ASP A 279 -18.33 -2.43 9.02
N GLU A 280 -18.69 -2.48 7.72
CA GLU A 280 -20.05 -2.23 7.25
C GLU A 280 -21.02 -3.40 7.51
N LYS A 281 -20.50 -4.61 7.77
CA LYS A 281 -21.30 -5.84 7.86
C LYS A 281 -21.26 -6.50 9.22
N VAL A 282 -20.11 -6.45 9.89
CA VAL A 282 -19.89 -7.15 11.15
C VAL A 282 -19.63 -6.13 12.25
N SER A 283 -20.58 -6.02 13.18
CA SER A 283 -20.35 -5.26 14.41
C SER A 283 -19.47 -6.06 15.37
N VAL A 284 -18.46 -5.40 15.94
CA VAL A 284 -17.54 -5.98 16.92
C VAL A 284 -18.29 -6.40 18.18
N ASP A 285 -19.30 -5.63 18.59
CA ASP A 285 -20.10 -5.92 19.78
C ASP A 285 -20.87 -7.24 19.61
N LEU A 286 -21.48 -7.47 18.44
CA LEU A 286 -22.15 -8.74 18.12
C LEU A 286 -21.19 -9.93 18.08
N LEU A 287 -19.94 -9.71 17.63
CA LEU A 287 -18.92 -10.76 17.64
C LEU A 287 -18.53 -11.13 19.08
N VAL A 288 -18.36 -10.13 19.95
CA VAL A 288 -18.05 -10.32 21.36
C VAL A 288 -19.18 -11.05 22.08
N GLU A 289 -20.43 -10.65 21.86
CA GLU A 289 -21.61 -11.31 22.44
C GLU A 289 -21.67 -12.79 22.06
N LYS A 290 -21.52 -13.14 20.78
CA LYS A 290 -21.55 -14.55 20.36
C LYS A 290 -20.41 -15.40 20.90
N ILE A 291 -19.28 -14.80 21.24
CA ILE A 291 -18.18 -15.52 21.89
C ILE A 291 -18.49 -15.71 23.38
N GLN A 292 -19.12 -14.72 24.02
CA GLN A 292 -19.56 -14.79 25.42
C GLN A 292 -20.72 -15.77 25.62
N ASP A 293 -21.54 -16.03 24.60
CA ASP A 293 -22.58 -17.07 24.63
C ASP A 293 -22.02 -18.48 24.91
N PHE A 294 -20.72 -18.71 24.71
CA PHE A 294 -20.04 -19.95 25.10
C PHE A 294 -19.70 -19.97 26.60
N GLU A 295 -20.71 -19.79 27.45
CA GLU A 295 -20.59 -19.67 28.90
C GLU A 295 -19.85 -20.85 29.56
N ASP A 296 -19.90 -22.05 28.97
CA ASP A 296 -19.21 -23.24 29.49
C ASP A 296 -17.67 -23.13 29.41
N PHE A 297 -17.14 -22.29 28.50
CA PHE A 297 -15.70 -22.19 28.22
C PHE A 297 -15.15 -20.78 28.45
N VAL A 298 -15.98 -19.75 28.27
CA VAL A 298 -15.55 -18.35 28.26
C VAL A 298 -16.11 -17.65 29.50
N GLN A 299 -15.21 -17.09 30.31
CA GLN A 299 -15.56 -16.21 31.43
C GLN A 299 -15.81 -14.78 30.94
N SER A 300 -14.90 -14.25 30.11
CA SER A 300 -15.02 -12.91 29.55
C SER A 300 -14.19 -12.77 28.27
N VAL A 301 -14.54 -11.78 27.45
CA VAL A 301 -13.82 -11.42 26.23
C VAL A 301 -13.40 -9.96 26.31
N ASP A 302 -12.13 -9.68 26.07
CA ASP A 302 -11.55 -8.35 26.05
C ASP A 302 -10.99 -8.01 24.67
N ILE A 303 -11.07 -6.75 24.25
CA ILE A 303 -10.42 -6.27 23.03
C ILE A 303 -8.98 -5.87 23.40
N ALA A 304 -8.01 -6.65 22.97
CA ALA A 304 -6.59 -6.41 23.24
C ALA A 304 -6.00 -5.36 22.30
N ALA A 305 -6.42 -5.34 21.03
CA ALA A 305 -6.01 -4.34 20.05
C ALA A 305 -7.04 -4.20 18.93
N PHE A 306 -7.16 -2.99 18.39
CA PHE A 306 -8.03 -2.66 17.27
C PHE A 306 -7.25 -1.83 16.25
N ASN A 307 -7.07 -2.36 15.04
CA ASN A 307 -6.32 -1.71 13.96
C ASN A 307 -7.19 -1.63 12.70
N LYS A 308 -7.40 -0.43 12.18
CA LYS A 308 -8.11 -0.23 10.91
C LYS A 308 -7.17 -0.50 9.72
N ILE A 309 -7.63 -1.26 8.72
CA ILE A 309 -6.86 -1.69 7.54
C ILE A 309 -7.60 -1.41 6.22
#